data_AF-A0A6N8YTN1-F1
#
_entry.id   AF-A0A6N8YTN1-F1
#
_cell.length_a   1.000
_cell.length_b   1.000
_cell.length_c   1.000
_cell.angle_alpha   90.00
_cell.angle_beta   90.00
_cell.angle_gamma   90.00
#
_symmetry.space_group_name_H-M   'P 1'
#
loop_
_entity.id
_entity.type
_entity.pdbx_description
1 polymer ?
#
loop_
_entity_poly.entity_id
_entity_poly.type
_entity_poly.pdbx_seq_one_letter_code
_entity_poly.pdbx_strand_id
1 'polypeptide(L)'
;MTTTTAADMKAEIRALGQCFWAGEAEIARNFLTAPHAPADHVHWIRHQCYRELRGPGLLKRAHSRVQWIIDNIGDTLPAAESKEGRDEFEYQLESLRQEFTHFRLFADILEDITGESVRMSTLEGLRLPSDDRIEATRSRLIAEDERIAHIAYSFAEGGGAGIFHAGAALETDDPLLLRIQRASRVVYDDEVGHGEHGVEAAESALDTEEELETLRRMLMEICTERLRMRSEMYGIEPDEARIAEIANGRIDPLPVI
;
A
#
# COMPACT_ATOMS: atom_id res chain seq x y z
N MET A 1 25.87 11.37 25.43
CA MET A 1 25.00 11.18 24.27
C MET A 1 25.24 9.76 23.81
N THR A 2 24.31 8.87 24.11
CA THR A 2 24.32 7.49 23.60
C THR A 2 23.99 7.57 22.11
N THR A 3 24.90 7.13 21.25
CA THR A 3 24.65 6.94 19.82
C THR A 3 23.58 5.88 19.65
N THR A 4 22.47 6.23 18.99
CA THR A 4 21.43 5.30 18.56
C THR A 4 22.07 4.22 17.69
N THR A 5 21.83 2.94 17.99
CA THR A 5 22.38 1.86 17.17
C THR A 5 21.50 1.65 15.94
N ALA A 6 22.05 1.13 14.84
CA ALA A 6 21.25 0.79 13.66
C ALA A 6 20.06 -0.14 13.99
N ALA A 7 20.19 -0.99 15.02
CA ALA A 7 19.09 -1.84 15.49
C ALA A 7 17.95 -1.04 16.17
N ASP A 8 18.29 0.01 16.93
CA ASP A 8 17.30 0.88 17.56
C ASP A 8 16.53 1.68 16.51
N MET A 9 17.23 2.17 15.47
CA MET A 9 16.64 2.89 14.34
C MET A 9 15.62 2.02 13.58
N LYS A 10 15.97 0.76 13.33
CA LYS A 10 15.09 -0.23 12.69
C LYS A 10 13.83 -0.49 13.48
N ALA A 11 13.97 -0.68 14.79
CA ALA A 11 12.84 -0.90 15.68
C ALA A 11 11.90 0.32 15.70
N GLU A 12 12.44 1.53 15.65
CA GLU A 12 11.66 2.77 15.61
C GLU A 12 10.84 2.89 14.31
N ILE A 13 11.47 2.73 13.15
CA ILE A 13 10.77 2.83 11.85
C ILE A 13 9.70 1.73 11.71
N ARG A 14 10.00 0.51 12.18
CA ARG A 14 9.02 -0.58 12.21
C ARG A 14 7.82 -0.25 13.11
N ALA A 15 8.08 0.23 14.33
CA ALA A 15 7.02 0.61 15.27
C ALA A 15 6.15 1.75 14.72
N LEU A 16 6.75 2.71 14.02
CA LEU A 16 6.02 3.76 13.31
C LEU A 16 5.09 3.17 12.24
N GLY A 17 5.62 2.30 11.38
CA GLY A 17 4.83 1.59 10.35
C GLY A 17 3.65 0.83 10.96
N GLN A 18 3.89 0.04 12.00
CA GLN A 18 2.87 -0.76 12.68
C GLN A 18 1.71 0.07 13.24
N CYS A 19 1.97 1.30 13.71
CA CYS A 19 0.92 2.21 14.15
C CYS A 19 0.05 2.68 12.97
N PHE A 20 0.66 3.06 11.85
CA PHE A 20 -0.09 3.47 10.66
C PHE A 20 -0.88 2.32 10.03
N TRP A 21 -0.31 1.11 9.98
CA TRP A 21 -1.03 -0.07 9.49
C TRP A 21 -2.18 -0.46 10.41
N ALA A 22 -2.03 -0.28 11.74
CA ALA A 22 -3.14 -0.41 12.67
C ALA A 22 -4.25 0.60 12.38
N GLY A 23 -3.89 1.85 12.02
CA GLY A 23 -4.83 2.87 11.61
C GLY A 23 -5.58 2.51 10.32
N GLU A 24 -4.87 2.05 9.29
CA GLU A 24 -5.48 1.53 8.06
C GLU A 24 -6.45 0.37 8.37
N ALA A 25 -6.05 -0.55 9.25
CA ALA A 25 -6.87 -1.67 9.69
C ALA A 25 -8.11 -1.22 10.48
N GLU A 26 -7.99 -0.20 11.33
CA GLU A 26 -9.10 0.37 12.09
C GLU A 26 -10.16 0.95 11.14
N ILE A 27 -9.74 1.76 10.16
CA ILE A 27 -10.64 2.35 9.15
C ILE A 27 -11.39 1.25 8.39
N ALA A 28 -10.66 0.27 7.86
CA ALA A 28 -11.25 -0.83 7.10
C ALA A 28 -12.19 -1.69 7.96
N ARG A 29 -11.79 -2.03 9.19
CA ARG A 29 -12.62 -2.82 10.12
C ARG A 29 -13.92 -2.10 10.44
N ASN A 30 -13.86 -0.80 10.72
CA ASN A 30 -15.05 0.00 11.05
C ASN A 30 -16.08 -0.03 9.91
N PHE A 31 -15.63 0.06 8.66
CA PHE A 31 -16.49 -0.09 7.50
C PHE A 31 -17.01 -1.53 7.36
N LEU A 32 -16.11 -2.51 7.28
CA LEU A 32 -16.46 -3.89 6.92
C LEU A 32 -17.32 -4.62 7.97
N THR A 33 -17.33 -4.16 9.21
CA THR A 33 -18.15 -4.75 10.29
C THR A 33 -19.50 -4.05 10.49
N ALA A 34 -19.72 -2.91 9.83
CA ALA A 34 -21.00 -2.23 9.83
C ALA A 34 -21.98 -2.91 8.85
N PRO A 35 -23.31 -2.82 9.09
CA PRO A 35 -24.29 -3.33 8.14
C PRO A 35 -24.27 -2.53 6.84
N HIS A 36 -24.02 -3.22 5.72
CA HIS A 36 -23.98 -2.65 4.38
C HIS A 36 -24.79 -3.48 3.39
N ALA A 37 -25.37 -2.81 2.40
CA ALA A 37 -25.85 -3.50 1.21
C ALA A 37 -24.67 -3.80 0.28
N PRO A 38 -24.73 -4.83 -0.58
CA PRO A 38 -23.67 -5.11 -1.55
C PRO A 38 -23.23 -3.89 -2.38
N ALA A 39 -24.18 -3.02 -2.75
CA ALA A 39 -23.92 -1.81 -3.51
C ALA A 39 -23.00 -0.80 -2.79
N ASP A 40 -22.97 -0.80 -1.45
CA ASP A 40 -22.13 0.11 -0.67
C ASP A 40 -20.64 -0.24 -0.81
N HIS A 41 -20.31 -1.48 -1.16
CA HIS A 41 -18.93 -1.92 -1.39
C HIS A 41 -18.37 -1.50 -2.76
N VAL A 42 -19.22 -1.09 -3.71
CA VAL A 42 -18.81 -0.81 -5.09
C VAL A 42 -17.75 0.29 -5.17
N HIS A 43 -17.88 1.33 -4.35
CA HIS A 43 -16.98 2.49 -4.43
C HIS A 43 -15.54 2.10 -4.07
N TRP A 44 -15.33 1.52 -2.90
CA TRP A 44 -13.98 1.18 -2.45
C TRP A 44 -13.36 0.05 -3.29
N ILE A 45 -14.15 -0.93 -3.73
CA ILE A 45 -13.65 -2.03 -4.57
C ILE A 45 -13.20 -1.51 -5.94
N ARG A 46 -13.90 -0.53 -6.52
CA ARG A 46 -13.46 0.14 -7.76
C ARG A 46 -12.11 0.82 -7.58
N HIS A 47 -11.93 1.56 -6.48
CA HIS A 47 -10.65 2.19 -6.17
C HIS A 47 -9.56 1.14 -5.91
N GLN A 48 -9.88 0.02 -5.25
CA GLN A 48 -8.92 -1.06 -5.04
C GLN A 48 -8.48 -1.68 -6.36
N CYS A 49 -9.43 -2.09 -7.23
CA CYS A 49 -9.14 -2.61 -8.56
C CYS A 49 -8.24 -1.68 -9.39
N TYR A 50 -8.45 -0.36 -9.27
CA TYR A 50 -7.65 0.62 -9.99
C TYR A 50 -6.21 0.69 -9.47
N ARG A 51 -6.01 0.57 -8.15
CA ARG A 51 -4.69 0.63 -7.50
C ARG A 51 -3.85 -0.63 -7.78
N GLU A 52 -4.41 -1.83 -7.66
CA GLU A 52 -3.72 -3.10 -7.97
C GLU A 52 -3.19 -3.14 -9.43
N LEU A 53 -3.79 -2.36 -10.34
CA LEU A 53 -3.36 -2.30 -11.74
C LEU A 53 -2.43 -1.16 -12.10
N ARG A 54 -2.37 -0.10 -11.27
CA ARG A 54 -1.50 1.05 -11.48
C ARG A 54 -0.22 0.93 -10.63
N GLY A 55 -0.20 0.02 -9.67
CA GLY A 55 0.81 -0.04 -8.64
C GLY A 55 0.79 1.23 -7.78
N PRO A 56 1.86 1.46 -7.00
CA PRO A 56 1.92 2.55 -6.03
C PRO A 56 1.92 3.99 -6.59
N GLY A 57 1.99 4.16 -7.91
CA GLY A 57 1.97 5.47 -8.56
C GLY A 57 0.66 5.72 -9.29
N LEU A 58 -0.05 6.79 -8.95
CA LEU A 58 -1.30 7.18 -9.62
C LEU A 58 -1.07 7.72 -11.04
N LEU A 59 0.20 7.85 -11.45
CA LEU A 59 0.57 8.42 -12.73
C LEU A 59 0.24 7.50 -13.90
N LYS A 60 -0.17 8.15 -14.99
CA LYS A 60 -0.18 7.57 -16.32
C LYS A 60 1.29 7.43 -16.73
N ARG A 61 1.88 6.26 -16.58
CA ARG A 61 3.19 6.00 -17.20
C ARG A 61 3.02 6.14 -18.72
N ALA A 62 3.99 6.75 -19.39
CA ALA A 62 3.96 6.81 -20.84
C ALA A 62 3.87 5.37 -21.37
N HIS A 63 3.08 5.18 -22.43
CA HIS A 63 2.75 3.88 -23.03
C HIS A 63 1.66 3.05 -22.31
N SER A 64 1.04 2.11 -23.03
CA SER A 64 -0.05 1.28 -22.50
C SER A 64 0.43 0.44 -21.31
N ARG A 65 -0.48 -0.05 -20.45
CA ARG A 65 -0.11 -0.93 -19.32
C ARG A 65 0.75 -2.14 -19.74
N VAL A 66 0.48 -2.68 -20.93
CA VAL A 66 1.27 -3.77 -21.52
C VAL A 66 2.67 -3.29 -21.90
N GLN A 67 2.79 -2.10 -22.48
CA GLN A 67 4.10 -1.53 -22.81
C GLN A 67 4.89 -1.19 -21.55
N TRP A 68 4.26 -0.69 -20.48
CA TRP A 68 4.97 -0.51 -19.22
C TRP A 68 5.53 -1.82 -18.67
N ILE A 69 4.77 -2.92 -18.69
CA ILE A 69 5.26 -4.24 -18.28
C ILE A 69 6.44 -4.67 -19.16
N ILE A 70 6.33 -4.49 -20.48
CA ILE A 70 7.40 -4.83 -21.44
C ILE A 70 8.65 -3.98 -21.20
N ASP A 71 8.48 -2.68 -20.96
CA ASP A 71 9.57 -1.73 -20.71
C ASP A 71 10.26 -2.07 -19.39
N ASN A 72 9.49 -2.31 -18.32
CA ASN A 72 10.06 -2.69 -17.01
C ASN A 72 10.84 -4.01 -17.10
N ILE A 73 10.31 -5.02 -17.79
CA ILE A 73 11.02 -6.28 -18.05
C ILE A 73 12.26 -6.04 -18.91
N GLY A 74 12.16 -5.21 -19.95
CA GLY A 74 13.26 -4.90 -20.86
C GLY A 74 14.41 -4.17 -20.17
N ASP A 75 14.09 -3.20 -19.32
CA ASP A 75 15.05 -2.38 -18.58
C ASP A 75 15.76 -3.17 -17.47
N THR A 76 15.12 -4.20 -16.92
CA THR A 76 15.66 -5.03 -15.84
C THR A 76 16.40 -6.27 -16.32
N LEU A 77 16.18 -6.68 -17.58
CA LEU A 77 16.86 -7.81 -18.20
C LEU A 77 18.41 -7.75 -18.14
N PRO A 78 19.07 -6.59 -18.29
CA PRO A 78 20.52 -6.50 -18.13
C PRO A 78 21.02 -6.86 -16.72
N ALA A 79 20.22 -6.62 -15.66
CA ALA A 79 20.62 -6.97 -14.30
C ALA A 79 20.71 -8.50 -14.11
N ALA A 80 19.90 -9.26 -14.86
CA ALA A 80 19.84 -10.73 -14.83
C ALA A 80 21.11 -11.44 -15.36
N GLU A 81 22.12 -10.70 -15.82
CA GLU A 81 23.44 -11.27 -16.13
C GLU A 81 24.17 -11.78 -14.87
N SER A 82 23.89 -11.19 -13.71
CA SER A 82 24.41 -11.62 -12.41
C SER A 82 23.46 -12.59 -11.71
N LYS A 83 23.92 -13.31 -10.67
CA LYS A 83 23.01 -14.15 -9.86
C LYS A 83 22.04 -13.25 -9.08
N GLU A 84 22.57 -12.24 -8.43
CA GLU A 84 21.82 -11.30 -7.60
C GLU A 84 20.75 -10.59 -8.44
N GLY A 85 21.08 -10.17 -9.65
CA GLY A 85 20.10 -9.55 -10.54
C GLY A 85 19.10 -10.53 -11.16
N ARG A 86 19.37 -11.85 -11.20
CA ARG A 86 18.32 -12.84 -11.51
C ARG A 86 17.34 -13.00 -10.36
N ASP A 87 17.86 -13.04 -9.13
CA ASP A 87 17.02 -13.13 -7.93
C ASP A 87 16.10 -11.89 -7.84
N GLU A 88 16.62 -10.69 -8.11
CA GLU A 88 15.83 -9.44 -8.18
C GLU A 88 14.81 -9.45 -9.34
N PHE A 89 15.22 -9.90 -10.53
CA PHE A 89 14.31 -9.98 -11.67
C PHE A 89 13.17 -10.98 -11.44
N GLU A 90 13.44 -12.12 -10.81
CA GLU A 90 12.42 -13.09 -10.41
C GLU A 90 11.44 -12.50 -9.39
N TYR A 91 11.94 -11.77 -8.39
CA TYR A 91 11.10 -11.05 -7.42
C TYR A 91 10.17 -10.03 -8.10
N GLN A 92 10.67 -9.25 -9.05
CA GLN A 92 9.85 -8.26 -9.78
C GLN A 92 8.76 -8.91 -10.65
N LEU A 93 9.07 -10.04 -11.30
CA LEU A 93 8.08 -10.80 -12.07
C LEU A 93 7.00 -11.38 -11.16
N GLU A 94 7.38 -11.87 -9.99
CA GLU A 94 6.45 -12.41 -8.99
C GLU A 94 5.54 -11.32 -8.43
N SER A 95 6.10 -10.15 -8.06
CA SER A 95 5.32 -8.99 -7.63
C SER A 95 4.29 -8.57 -8.69
N LEU A 96 4.68 -8.50 -9.97
CA LEU A 96 3.74 -8.20 -11.05
C LEU A 96 2.60 -9.25 -11.15
N ARG A 97 2.92 -10.53 -10.93
CA ARG A 97 1.93 -11.62 -10.92
C ARG A 97 0.97 -11.49 -9.74
N GLN A 98 1.47 -11.11 -8.56
CA GLN A 98 0.69 -10.90 -7.35
C GLN A 98 -0.29 -9.74 -7.53
N GLU A 99 0.19 -8.58 -7.98
CA GLU A 99 -0.64 -7.38 -8.28
C GLU A 99 -1.79 -7.69 -9.26
N PHE A 100 -1.50 -8.44 -10.34
CA PHE A 100 -2.57 -8.87 -11.26
C PHE A 100 -3.56 -9.85 -10.60
N THR A 101 -3.07 -10.72 -9.71
CA THR A 101 -3.91 -11.64 -8.94
C THR A 101 -4.84 -10.87 -8.00
N HIS A 102 -4.33 -9.85 -7.29
CA HIS A 102 -5.11 -9.00 -6.41
C HIS A 102 -6.22 -8.27 -7.19
N PHE A 103 -5.86 -7.67 -8.33
CA PHE A 103 -6.83 -7.04 -9.22
C PHE A 103 -7.95 -8.02 -9.59
N ARG A 104 -7.60 -9.23 -10.05
CA ARG A 104 -8.59 -10.23 -10.47
C ARG A 104 -9.55 -10.57 -9.33
N LEU A 105 -9.04 -10.79 -8.12
CA LEU A 105 -9.85 -11.15 -6.96
C LEU A 105 -10.90 -10.07 -6.64
N PHE A 106 -10.51 -8.79 -6.65
CA PHE A 106 -11.46 -7.70 -6.39
C PHE A 106 -12.36 -7.41 -7.59
N ALA A 107 -11.87 -7.57 -8.82
CA ALA A 107 -12.68 -7.43 -10.02
C ALA A 107 -13.81 -8.47 -10.03
N ASP A 108 -13.52 -9.74 -9.76
CA ASP A 108 -14.53 -10.81 -9.70
C ASP A 108 -15.63 -10.49 -8.67
N ILE A 109 -15.27 -9.90 -7.51
CA ILE A 109 -16.25 -9.46 -6.51
C ILE A 109 -17.09 -8.28 -7.03
N LEU A 110 -16.45 -7.31 -7.69
CA LEU A 110 -17.14 -6.15 -8.26
C LEU A 110 -18.12 -6.55 -9.35
N GLU A 111 -17.73 -7.47 -10.24
CA GLU A 111 -18.60 -8.00 -11.30
C GLU A 111 -19.83 -8.69 -10.71
N ASP A 112 -19.68 -9.44 -9.63
CA ASP A 112 -20.81 -10.12 -8.99
C ASP A 112 -21.77 -9.15 -8.29
N ILE A 113 -21.26 -8.06 -7.71
CA ILE A 113 -22.12 -7.02 -7.12
C ILE A 113 -22.88 -6.26 -8.20
N THR A 114 -22.20 -5.91 -9.30
CA THR A 114 -22.72 -4.98 -10.32
C THR A 114 -23.44 -5.67 -11.47
N GLY A 115 -23.16 -6.94 -11.72
CA GLY A 115 -23.60 -7.68 -12.90
C GLY A 115 -22.91 -7.24 -14.20
N GLU A 116 -21.87 -6.41 -14.12
CA GLU A 116 -21.16 -5.85 -15.28
C GLU A 116 -19.69 -6.21 -15.24
N SER A 117 -19.11 -6.53 -16.41
CA SER A 117 -17.68 -6.78 -16.50
C SER A 117 -16.86 -5.53 -16.16
N VAL A 118 -15.81 -5.70 -15.36
CA VAL A 118 -14.89 -4.63 -14.99
C VAL A 118 -14.05 -4.25 -16.20
N ARG A 119 -14.24 -3.01 -16.67
CA ARG A 119 -13.47 -2.47 -17.80
C ARG A 119 -12.43 -1.49 -17.31
N MET A 120 -11.25 -1.57 -17.90
CA MET A 120 -10.17 -0.65 -17.62
C MET A 120 -10.54 0.81 -17.86
N SER A 121 -11.28 1.07 -18.93
CA SER A 121 -11.80 2.39 -19.27
C SER A 121 -12.79 2.96 -18.26
N THR A 122 -13.44 2.12 -17.44
CA THR A 122 -14.40 2.57 -16.41
C THR A 122 -13.75 2.81 -15.06
N LEU A 123 -12.54 2.28 -14.86
CA LEU A 123 -11.71 2.59 -13.69
C LEU A 123 -10.79 3.80 -13.95
N GLU A 124 -10.45 4.05 -15.21
CA GLU A 124 -9.63 5.20 -15.59
C GLU A 124 -10.30 6.52 -15.21
N GLY A 125 -9.55 7.35 -14.47
CA GLY A 125 -10.03 8.65 -14.00
C GLY A 125 -10.70 8.62 -12.63
N LEU A 126 -10.82 7.45 -11.99
CA LEU A 126 -11.10 7.39 -10.56
C LEU A 126 -10.01 8.16 -9.81
N ARG A 127 -10.44 9.10 -8.97
CA ARG A 127 -9.57 10.04 -8.28
C ARG A 127 -10.19 10.45 -6.96
N LEU A 128 -9.46 10.24 -5.87
CA LEU A 128 -9.79 10.72 -4.54
C LEU A 128 -9.11 12.07 -4.28
N PRO A 129 -9.63 12.90 -3.36
CA PRO A 129 -8.92 14.10 -2.91
C PRO A 129 -7.50 13.81 -2.39
N SER A 130 -7.28 12.68 -1.71
CA SER A 130 -5.95 12.25 -1.23
C SER A 130 -5.01 11.88 -2.36
N ASP A 131 -5.50 11.43 -3.52
CA ASP A 131 -4.62 11.08 -4.64
C ASP A 131 -3.78 12.30 -5.06
N ASP A 132 -4.39 13.49 -5.03
CA ASP A 132 -3.71 14.74 -5.38
C ASP A 132 -2.72 15.18 -4.33
N ARG A 133 -3.06 14.99 -3.06
CA ARG A 133 -2.16 15.29 -1.95
C ARG A 133 -0.97 14.35 -1.94
N ILE A 134 -1.18 13.06 -2.14
CA ILE A 134 -0.12 12.06 -2.22
C ILE A 134 0.82 12.37 -3.40
N GLU A 135 0.31 12.70 -4.58
CA GLU A 135 1.15 13.05 -5.73
C GLU A 135 1.91 14.37 -5.53
N ALA A 136 1.29 15.37 -4.90
CA ALA A 136 1.97 16.61 -4.53
C ALA A 136 3.07 16.36 -3.49
N THR A 137 2.79 15.56 -2.46
CA THR A 137 3.75 15.09 -1.46
C THR A 137 4.89 14.34 -2.12
N ARG A 138 4.60 13.40 -3.03
CA ARG A 138 5.60 12.61 -3.77
C ARG A 138 6.55 13.51 -4.54
N SER A 139 6.00 14.43 -5.33
CA SER A 139 6.80 15.38 -6.12
C SER A 139 7.70 16.25 -5.24
N ARG A 140 7.18 16.72 -4.10
CA ARG A 140 7.94 17.54 -3.16
C ARG A 140 9.04 16.74 -2.45
N LEU A 141 8.73 15.55 -1.93
CA LEU A 141 9.69 14.73 -1.20
C LEU A 141 10.83 14.24 -2.09
N ILE A 142 10.52 13.84 -3.34
CA ILE A 142 11.55 13.46 -4.33
C ILE A 142 12.46 14.65 -4.65
N ALA A 143 11.90 15.86 -4.81
CA ALA A 143 12.69 17.05 -5.05
C ALA A 143 13.56 17.46 -3.84
N GLU A 144 13.19 17.02 -2.64
CA GLU A 144 13.91 17.27 -1.40
C GLU A 144 15.08 16.31 -1.21
N ASP A 145 14.80 15.00 -1.25
CA ASP A 145 15.80 13.93 -1.26
C ASP A 145 15.22 12.71 -2.00
N GLU A 146 15.61 12.56 -3.28
CA GLU A 146 15.11 11.50 -4.15
C GLU A 146 15.32 10.10 -3.55
N ARG A 147 16.51 9.86 -2.97
CA ARG A 147 16.89 8.54 -2.47
C ARG A 147 16.08 8.18 -1.22
N ILE A 148 16.01 9.07 -0.23
CA ILE A 148 15.24 8.79 1.00
C ILE A 148 13.74 8.76 0.70
N ALA A 149 13.25 9.60 -0.21
CA ALA A 149 11.86 9.56 -0.63
C ALA A 149 11.50 8.21 -1.26
N HIS A 150 12.33 7.65 -2.13
CA HIS A 150 12.11 6.32 -2.70
C HIS A 150 12.05 5.24 -1.63
N ILE A 151 12.97 5.26 -0.66
CA ILE A 151 12.96 4.34 0.48
C ILE A 151 11.65 4.47 1.29
N ALA A 152 11.25 5.71 1.59
CA ALA A 152 10.03 5.99 2.35
C ALA A 152 8.77 5.46 1.64
N TYR A 153 8.70 5.63 0.32
CA TYR A 153 7.60 5.10 -0.48
C TYR A 153 7.61 3.58 -0.53
N SER A 154 8.75 2.94 -0.79
CA SER A 154 8.86 1.48 -0.79
C SER A 154 8.42 0.88 0.55
N PHE A 155 8.80 1.48 1.68
CA PHE A 155 8.37 1.04 3.01
C PHE A 155 6.86 1.26 3.22
N ALA A 156 6.34 2.46 2.93
CA ALA A 156 4.94 2.79 3.16
C ALA A 156 3.99 2.00 2.24
N GLU A 157 4.47 1.60 1.06
CA GLU A 157 3.73 0.82 0.06
C GLU A 157 3.78 -0.67 0.38
N GLY A 158 4.97 -1.26 0.54
CA GLY A 158 5.12 -2.69 0.86
C GLY A 158 4.64 -3.06 2.27
N GLY A 159 4.59 -2.13 3.21
CA GLY A 159 4.01 -2.37 4.54
C GLY A 159 2.49 -2.17 4.62
N GLY A 160 1.87 -1.62 3.56
CA GLY A 160 0.51 -1.08 3.52
C GLY A 160 -0.65 -2.08 3.62
N ALA A 161 -0.44 -3.19 4.32
CA ALA A 161 -1.35 -4.33 4.40
C ALA A 161 -2.47 -4.17 5.44
N GLY A 162 -2.56 -3.03 6.13
CA GLY A 162 -3.52 -2.84 7.24
C GLY A 162 -4.98 -3.07 6.84
N ILE A 163 -5.42 -2.54 5.69
CA ILE A 163 -6.78 -2.79 5.19
C ILE A 163 -7.03 -4.26 4.86
N PHE A 164 -6.01 -4.96 4.36
CA PHE A 164 -6.10 -6.37 4.00
C PHE A 164 -6.04 -7.26 5.23
N HIS A 165 -5.25 -6.91 6.24
CA HIS A 165 -5.30 -7.54 7.56
C HIS A 165 -6.72 -7.49 8.13
N ALA A 166 -7.35 -6.31 8.11
CA ALA A 166 -8.71 -6.15 8.61
C ALA A 166 -9.72 -7.00 7.83
N GLY A 167 -9.64 -7.00 6.50
CA GLY A 167 -10.49 -7.86 5.65
C GLY A 167 -10.25 -9.35 5.91
N ALA A 168 -8.99 -9.77 5.99
CA ALA A 168 -8.61 -11.15 6.20
C ALA A 168 -8.97 -11.69 7.59
N ALA A 169 -9.17 -10.78 8.56
CA ALA A 169 -9.58 -11.08 9.93
C ALA A 169 -11.10 -10.98 10.16
N LEU A 170 -11.91 -10.75 9.11
CA LEU A 170 -13.36 -10.71 9.25
C LEU A 170 -13.90 -12.04 9.78
N GLU A 171 -14.82 -11.98 10.75
CA GLU A 171 -15.61 -13.12 11.19
C GLU A 171 -17.05 -12.91 10.72
N THR A 172 -17.49 -13.71 9.75
CA THR A 172 -18.77 -13.49 9.07
C THR A 172 -19.28 -14.76 8.39
N ASP A 173 -20.61 -14.89 8.29
CA ASP A 173 -21.30 -15.89 7.47
C ASP A 173 -21.91 -15.28 6.19
N ASP A 174 -21.76 -13.96 5.98
CA ASP A 174 -22.23 -13.27 4.79
C ASP A 174 -21.40 -13.72 3.56
N PRO A 175 -22.04 -14.20 2.47
CA PRO A 175 -21.32 -14.72 1.31
C PRO A 175 -20.42 -13.71 0.60
N LEU A 176 -20.80 -12.42 0.58
CA LEU A 176 -19.99 -11.37 -0.03
C LEU A 176 -18.78 -11.06 0.86
N LEU A 177 -19.00 -10.88 2.16
CA LEU A 177 -17.91 -10.59 3.10
C LEU A 177 -16.91 -11.77 3.20
N LEU A 178 -17.36 -13.02 3.08
CA LEU A 178 -16.47 -14.18 2.98
C LEU A 178 -15.56 -14.13 1.75
N ARG A 179 -16.03 -13.58 0.63
CA ARG A 179 -15.19 -13.42 -0.57
C ARG A 179 -14.20 -12.28 -0.41
N ILE A 180 -14.63 -11.16 0.17
CA ILE A 180 -13.73 -10.07 0.55
C ILE A 180 -12.65 -10.58 1.51
N GLN A 181 -13.03 -11.33 2.55
CA GLN A 181 -12.10 -11.94 3.50
C GLN A 181 -11.04 -12.80 2.81
N ARG A 182 -11.45 -13.68 1.90
CA ARG A 182 -10.52 -14.55 1.14
C ARG A 182 -9.61 -13.76 0.22
N ALA A 183 -10.14 -12.76 -0.49
CA ALA A 183 -9.34 -11.89 -1.33
C ALA A 183 -8.30 -11.13 -0.49
N SER A 184 -8.74 -10.49 0.60
CA SER A 184 -7.88 -9.78 1.52
C SER A 184 -6.82 -10.67 2.18
N ARG A 185 -7.12 -11.96 2.45
CA ARG A 185 -6.12 -12.91 2.96
C ARG A 185 -4.98 -13.11 1.97
N VAL A 186 -5.30 -13.36 0.70
CA VAL A 186 -4.29 -13.53 -0.35
C VAL A 186 -3.41 -12.29 -0.44
N VAL A 187 -4.02 -11.11 -0.56
CA VAL A 187 -3.27 -9.86 -0.67
C VAL A 187 -2.43 -9.60 0.59
N TYR A 188 -2.98 -9.83 1.78
CA TYR A 188 -2.25 -9.66 3.03
C TYR A 188 -1.01 -10.57 3.11
N ASP A 189 -1.15 -11.85 2.75
CA ASP A 189 -0.04 -12.80 2.80
C ASP A 189 1.06 -12.45 1.77
N ASP A 190 0.70 -11.91 0.60
CA ASP A 190 1.63 -11.43 -0.42
C ASP A 190 2.35 -10.12 0.02
N GLU A 191 1.62 -9.14 0.56
CA GLU A 191 2.14 -7.83 0.99
C GLU A 191 3.10 -7.93 2.18
N VAL A 192 2.90 -8.88 3.10
CA VAL A 192 3.85 -9.10 4.21
C VAL A 192 5.26 -9.38 3.68
N GLY A 193 5.38 -10.17 2.60
CA GLY A 193 6.67 -10.44 1.95
C GLY A 193 7.28 -9.20 1.28
N HIS A 194 6.46 -8.35 0.66
CA HIS A 194 6.91 -7.08 0.07
C HIS A 194 7.39 -6.09 1.14
N GLY A 195 6.71 -6.04 2.28
CA GLY A 195 7.10 -5.21 3.42
C GLY A 195 8.47 -5.58 4.00
N GLU A 196 8.75 -6.88 4.15
CA GLU A 196 10.06 -7.36 4.60
C GLU A 196 11.19 -6.94 3.65
N HIS A 197 10.98 -7.10 2.34
CA HIS A 197 11.97 -6.69 1.33
C HIS A 197 12.20 -5.16 1.33
N GLY A 198 11.13 -4.36 1.47
CA GLY A 198 11.23 -2.90 1.55
C GLY A 198 11.97 -2.42 2.81
N VAL A 199 11.79 -3.11 3.94
CA VAL A 199 12.56 -2.86 5.16
C VAL A 199 14.03 -3.18 4.95
N GLU A 200 14.38 -4.35 4.44
CA GLU A 200 15.79 -4.72 4.19
C GLU A 200 16.50 -3.72 3.26
N ALA A 201 15.81 -3.25 2.21
CA ALA A 201 16.33 -2.20 1.33
C ALA A 201 16.57 -0.88 2.09
N ALA A 202 15.61 -0.42 2.90
CA ALA A 202 15.76 0.78 3.74
C ALA A 202 16.93 0.64 4.72
N GLU A 203 17.08 -0.54 5.32
CA GLU A 203 18.13 -0.85 6.30
C GLU A 203 19.53 -0.83 5.71
N SER A 204 19.67 -1.20 4.44
CA SER A 204 20.96 -1.19 3.74
C SER A 204 21.42 0.21 3.31
N ALA A 205 20.52 1.21 3.38
CA ALA A 205 20.69 2.50 2.73
C ALA A 205 20.80 3.70 3.70
N LEU A 206 20.62 3.52 5.01
CA LEU A 206 20.73 4.61 6.00
C LEU A 206 22.07 4.52 6.74
N ASP A 207 22.87 5.59 6.65
CA ASP A 207 24.22 5.66 7.23
C ASP A 207 24.32 6.61 8.43
N THR A 208 23.33 7.49 8.63
CA THR A 208 23.37 8.58 9.63
C THR A 208 22.04 8.83 10.36
N GLU A 209 22.12 9.43 11.55
CA GLU A 209 20.95 9.88 12.34
C GLU A 209 20.11 10.93 11.59
N GLU A 210 20.74 11.78 10.76
CA GLU A 210 20.06 12.81 9.98
C GLU A 210 19.19 12.22 8.87
N GLU A 211 19.68 11.17 8.21
CA GLU A 211 18.91 10.41 7.21
C GLU A 211 17.73 9.68 7.85
N LEU A 212 17.92 9.13 9.06
CA LEU A 212 16.85 8.51 9.81
C LEU A 212 15.75 9.52 10.16
N GLU A 213 16.11 10.69 10.67
CA GLU A 213 15.14 11.74 11.01
C GLU A 213 14.39 12.21 9.75
N THR A 214 15.11 12.31 8.63
CA THR A 214 14.50 12.63 7.33
C THR A 214 13.51 11.55 6.89
N LEU A 215 13.90 10.27 6.95
CA LEU A 215 13.03 9.14 6.63
C LEU A 215 11.79 9.13 7.54
N ARG A 216 11.97 9.29 8.84
CA ARG A 216 10.89 9.31 9.84
C ARG A 216 9.85 10.38 9.49
N ARG A 217 10.29 11.59 9.21
CA ARG A 217 9.40 12.69 8.78
C ARG A 217 8.69 12.35 7.48
N MET A 218 9.41 11.87 6.46
CA MET A 218 8.81 11.51 5.17
C MET A 218 7.75 10.42 5.33
N LEU A 219 8.03 9.38 6.12
CA LEU A 219 7.09 8.31 6.44
C LEU A 219 5.85 8.83 7.17
N MET A 220 6.01 9.71 8.16
CA MET A 220 4.87 10.32 8.83
C MET A 220 3.98 11.07 7.82
N GLU A 221 4.57 11.87 6.93
CA GLU A 221 3.82 12.62 5.93
C GLU A 221 3.07 11.67 4.95
N ILE A 222 3.77 10.66 4.42
CA ILE A 222 3.21 9.69 3.48
C ILE A 222 2.09 8.88 4.13
N CYS A 223 2.35 8.28 5.29
CA CYS A 223 1.39 7.39 5.95
C CYS A 223 0.17 8.15 6.48
N THR A 224 0.31 9.42 6.87
CA THR A 224 -0.83 10.27 7.24
C THR A 224 -1.77 10.48 6.04
N GLU A 225 -1.23 10.79 4.86
CA GLU A 225 -2.06 10.89 3.64
C GLU A 225 -2.68 9.55 3.24
N ARG A 226 -1.99 8.42 3.49
CA ARG A 226 -2.57 7.09 3.25
C ARG A 226 -3.78 6.82 4.15
N LEU A 227 -3.75 7.23 5.42
CA LEU A 227 -4.94 7.12 6.29
C LEU A 227 -6.13 7.90 5.73
N ARG A 228 -5.92 9.15 5.28
CA ARG A 228 -6.97 9.95 4.62
C ARG A 228 -7.50 9.23 3.37
N MET A 229 -6.60 8.72 2.55
CA MET A 229 -6.93 7.98 1.35
C MET A 229 -7.78 6.73 1.66
N ARG A 230 -7.46 5.99 2.73
CA ARG A 230 -8.27 4.82 3.14
C ARG A 230 -9.67 5.24 3.56
N SER A 231 -9.82 6.28 4.35
CA SER A 231 -11.15 6.81 4.72
C SER A 231 -11.96 7.20 3.48
N GLU A 232 -11.33 7.97 2.57
CA GLU A 232 -11.96 8.39 1.32
C GLU A 232 -12.34 7.21 0.41
N MET A 233 -11.50 6.16 0.34
CA MET A 233 -11.83 4.93 -0.41
C MET A 233 -13.13 4.29 0.10
N TYR A 234 -13.34 4.25 1.42
CA TYR A 234 -14.57 3.73 2.03
C TYR A 234 -15.73 4.74 2.02
N GLY A 235 -15.56 5.92 1.40
CA GLY A 235 -16.57 6.98 1.39
C GLY A 235 -16.80 7.62 2.76
N ILE A 236 -15.80 7.55 3.65
CA ILE A 236 -15.84 8.10 5.01
C ILE A 236 -15.04 9.41 5.02
N GLU A 237 -15.59 10.43 5.66
CA GLU A 237 -14.85 11.68 5.90
C GLU A 237 -13.64 11.40 6.81
N PRO A 238 -12.40 11.79 6.44
CA PRO A 238 -11.24 11.59 7.30
C PRO A 238 -11.39 12.25 8.67
N ASP A 239 -11.25 11.47 9.74
CA ASP A 239 -11.18 11.99 11.10
C ASP A 239 -9.74 12.48 11.38
N GLU A 240 -9.51 13.77 11.12
CA GLU A 240 -8.21 14.41 11.34
C GLU A 240 -7.72 14.31 12.79
N ALA A 241 -8.63 14.28 13.78
CA ALA A 241 -8.24 14.12 15.17
C ALA A 241 -7.73 12.70 15.41
N ARG A 242 -8.44 11.68 14.91
CA ARG A 242 -8.00 10.28 15.04
C ARG A 242 -6.72 9.99 14.26
N ILE A 243 -6.56 10.56 13.08
CA ILE A 243 -5.32 10.48 12.29
C ILE A 243 -4.13 11.06 13.08
N ALA A 244 -4.31 12.22 13.71
CA ALA A 244 -3.28 12.81 14.56
C ALA A 244 -2.97 11.94 15.79
N GLU A 245 -3.96 11.27 16.37
CA GLU A 245 -3.74 10.31 17.46
C GLU A 245 -2.88 9.13 17.02
N ILE A 246 -3.20 8.53 15.86
CA ILE A 246 -2.44 7.42 15.27
C ILE A 246 -1.00 7.84 14.98
N ALA A 247 -0.79 9.01 14.37
CA ALA A 247 0.54 9.55 14.09
C ALA A 247 1.37 9.81 15.36
N ASN A 248 0.72 9.99 16.51
CA ASN A 248 1.34 10.12 17.83
C ASN A 248 1.45 8.78 18.58
N GLY A 249 1.23 7.64 17.91
CA GLY A 249 1.31 6.30 18.51
C GLY A 249 0.19 5.96 19.48
N ARG A 250 -0.96 6.68 19.44
CA ARG A 250 -2.12 6.39 20.30
C ARG A 250 -3.05 5.34 19.67
N ILE A 251 -2.45 4.22 19.32
CA ILE A 251 -3.12 3.02 18.80
C ILE A 251 -2.28 1.81 19.15
N ASP A 252 -2.92 0.68 19.43
CA ASP A 252 -2.18 -0.57 19.59
C ASP A 252 -1.56 -0.93 18.24
N PRO A 253 -0.22 -1.09 18.16
CA PRO A 253 0.46 -1.40 16.91
C PRO A 253 -0.04 -2.74 16.36
N LEU A 254 -0.22 -2.80 15.05
CA LEU A 254 -0.60 -4.05 14.40
C LEU A 254 0.58 -5.02 14.58
N PRO A 255 0.36 -6.27 15.03
CA PRO A 255 1.44 -7.22 15.31
C PRO A 255 2.08 -7.78 14.02
N VAL A 256 2.08 -6.98 12.96
CA VAL A 256 2.53 -7.37 11.62
C VAL A 256 3.95 -6.86 11.41
N ILE A 257 4.70 -7.71 10.71
CA ILE A 257 6.14 -7.73 10.46
C ILE A 257 6.95 -8.01 11.71
#